data_AF-A0AAU2EJM6-F1
#
_entry.id   AF-A0AAU2EJM6-F1
#
_cell.length_a   1.000
_cell.length_b   1.000
_cell.length_c   1.000
_cell.angle_alpha   90.00
_cell.angle_beta   90.00
_cell.angle_gamma   90.00
#
_symmetry.space_group_name_H-M   'P 1'
#
loop_
_entity.id
_entity.type
_entity.pdbx_description
1 polymer ?
#
loop_
_entity_poly.entity_id
_entity_poly.type
_entity_poly.pdbx_seq_one_letter_code
_entity_poly.pdbx_strand_id
1 'polypeptide(L)'
;MYALNRRTAITGLLAATVSLTLLGGTSQAAGVGLDDPAKKEIAMKLVSSAENSSLDWKSQYKYIEDIGDGRGYTAGIIGFCSGTGDMLDLVEYYTQVKPGNILAKYLPALRKVDGTESHAGLGSAFEKDWATAAKDSTFQQAQNHERDRVYFNPAVSQGKADGLRALGQFAYYDAIVMHGNGGDSTSFGNIRKRALAKAKTPAQGGDETTYLNAFLDARKWAMQQEEAHSDTSRVDTAQRVFLKAKNFDLNPPLKWKVYGDSFSINS
;
A
#
# COMPACT_ATOMS: atom_id res chain seq x y z
N MET A 1 -53.16 -84.30 10.92
CA MET A 1 -53.20 -82.99 11.60
C MET A 1 -52.30 -82.03 10.83
N TYR A 2 -52.90 -80.97 10.24
CA TYR A 2 -52.40 -79.64 9.81
C TYR A 2 -50.88 -79.43 9.51
N ALA A 3 -50.41 -78.68 8.51
CA ALA A 3 -50.96 -77.89 7.39
C ALA A 3 -49.79 -77.39 6.49
N LEU A 4 -50.09 -76.99 5.25
CA LEU A 4 -49.22 -76.35 4.25
C LEU A 4 -48.70 -74.95 4.66
N ASN A 5 -47.50 -74.55 4.18
CA ASN A 5 -47.23 -73.33 3.34
C ASN A 5 -45.71 -73.11 3.18
N ARG A 6 -45.12 -73.08 1.96
CA ARG A 6 -45.03 -71.99 0.94
C ARG A 6 -44.11 -70.80 1.31
N ARG A 7 -43.02 -70.67 0.52
CA ARG A 7 -42.49 -69.46 -0.18
C ARG A 7 -41.08 -68.92 0.18
N THR A 8 -40.41 -68.59 -0.93
CA THR A 8 -39.53 -67.44 -1.25
C THR A 8 -38.07 -67.42 -0.83
N ALA A 9 -37.21 -67.46 -1.86
CA ALA A 9 -35.86 -66.94 -1.88
C ALA A 9 -35.84 -65.42 -1.74
N ILE A 10 -34.87 -64.89 -1.00
CA ILE A 10 -34.48 -63.48 -0.99
C ILE A 10 -32.96 -63.43 -1.13
N THR A 11 -32.49 -63.08 -2.32
CA THR A 11 -31.14 -62.59 -2.59
C THR A 11 -30.99 -61.20 -1.97
N GLY A 12 -30.13 -61.07 -0.96
CA GLY A 12 -29.77 -59.78 -0.36
C GLY A 12 -28.70 -59.08 -1.19
N LEU A 13 -29.06 -57.94 -1.80
CA LEU A 13 -28.14 -57.01 -2.44
C LEU A 13 -27.66 -56.01 -1.35
N LEU A 14 -26.39 -56.10 -0.92
CA LEU A 14 -25.78 -55.06 -0.08
C LEU A 14 -25.46 -53.85 -0.96
N ALA A 15 -26.25 -52.78 -0.84
CA ALA A 15 -25.90 -51.46 -1.37
C ALA A 15 -25.05 -50.73 -0.31
N ALA A 16 -23.74 -50.62 -0.56
CA ALA A 16 -22.86 -49.76 0.24
C ALA A 16 -23.07 -48.29 -0.17
N THR A 17 -23.77 -47.52 0.65
CA THR A 17 -23.88 -46.07 0.49
C THR A 17 -22.59 -45.40 0.95
N VAL A 18 -21.79 -44.89 0.02
CA VAL A 18 -20.69 -43.97 0.30
C VAL A 18 -21.29 -42.57 0.48
N SER A 19 -21.40 -42.12 1.73
CA SER A 19 -21.76 -40.74 2.04
C SER A 19 -20.55 -39.84 1.80
N LEU A 20 -20.49 -39.20 0.64
CA LEU A 20 -19.52 -38.16 0.34
C LEU A 20 -19.96 -36.86 1.02
N THR A 21 -19.43 -36.60 2.22
CA THR A 21 -19.57 -35.29 2.88
C THR A 21 -18.75 -34.26 2.09
N LEU A 22 -19.42 -33.56 1.17
CA LEU A 22 -18.92 -32.32 0.58
C LEU A 22 -18.85 -31.26 1.69
N LEU A 23 -17.66 -31.10 2.28
CA LEU A 23 -17.32 -29.90 3.05
C LEU A 23 -17.34 -28.72 2.09
N GLY A 24 -18.50 -28.09 1.94
CA GLY A 24 -18.66 -26.82 1.27
C GLY A 24 -17.89 -25.75 2.04
N GLY A 25 -16.61 -25.59 1.71
CA GLY A 25 -15.86 -24.40 2.08
C GLY A 25 -16.57 -23.21 1.47
N THR A 26 -17.21 -22.40 2.30
CA THR A 26 -17.71 -21.10 1.88
C THR A 26 -16.49 -20.25 1.53
N SER A 27 -16.08 -20.23 0.27
CA SER A 27 -15.26 -19.15 -0.26
C SER A 27 -16.09 -17.89 -0.13
N GLN A 28 -15.96 -17.19 1.00
CA GLN A 28 -16.42 -15.83 1.12
C GLN A 28 -15.76 -15.08 -0.03
N ALA A 29 -16.58 -14.57 -0.96
CA ALA A 29 -16.07 -13.78 -2.07
C ALA A 29 -15.18 -12.69 -1.47
N ALA A 30 -13.90 -12.68 -1.83
CA ALA A 30 -12.97 -11.66 -1.37
C ALA A 30 -13.55 -10.30 -1.78
N GLY A 31 -13.52 -9.32 -0.87
CA GLY A 31 -13.91 -7.95 -1.21
C GLY A 31 -13.03 -7.39 -2.33
N VAL A 32 -13.48 -6.28 -2.93
CA VAL A 32 -12.69 -5.59 -3.97
C VAL A 32 -11.31 -5.20 -3.44
N GLY A 33 -10.31 -5.23 -4.34
CA GLY A 33 -8.93 -4.87 -4.01
C GLY A 33 -8.73 -3.38 -3.80
N LEU A 34 -7.51 -2.98 -3.46
CA LEU A 34 -7.15 -1.58 -3.23
C LEU A 34 -7.26 -0.74 -4.51
N ASP A 35 -7.22 -1.37 -5.69
CA ASP A 35 -7.40 -0.73 -6.99
C ASP A 35 -8.84 -0.32 -7.30
N ASP A 36 -9.81 -0.74 -6.49
CA ASP A 36 -11.14 -0.12 -6.51
C ASP A 36 -11.04 1.38 -6.18
N PRO A 37 -11.70 2.28 -6.93
CA PRO A 37 -11.57 3.72 -6.73
C PRO A 37 -11.88 4.20 -5.30
N ALA A 38 -12.86 3.61 -4.63
CA ALA A 38 -13.19 3.98 -3.25
C ALA A 38 -12.13 3.48 -2.27
N LYS A 39 -11.60 2.27 -2.49
CA LYS A 39 -10.47 1.74 -1.69
C LYS A 39 -9.20 2.53 -1.90
N LYS A 40 -8.93 2.98 -3.12
CA LYS A 40 -7.79 3.83 -3.45
C LYS A 40 -7.88 5.18 -2.75
N GLU A 41 -9.06 5.81 -2.77
CA GLU A 41 -9.29 7.07 -2.03
C GLU A 41 -9.07 6.89 -0.51
N ILE A 42 -9.53 5.78 0.07
CA ILE A 42 -9.24 5.42 1.47
C ILE A 42 -7.74 5.27 1.70
N ALA A 43 -7.03 4.58 0.82
CA ALA A 43 -5.58 4.40 0.93
C ALA A 43 -4.83 5.74 0.91
N MET A 44 -5.23 6.67 0.04
CA MET A 44 -4.62 8.01 -0.01
C MET A 44 -4.81 8.78 1.30
N LYS A 45 -6.02 8.72 1.88
CA LYS A 45 -6.33 9.35 3.17
C LYS A 45 -5.54 8.74 4.33
N LEU A 46 -5.38 7.42 4.33
CA LEU A 46 -4.60 6.72 5.36
C LEU A 46 -3.13 7.12 5.29
N VAL A 47 -2.51 7.13 4.10
CA VAL A 47 -1.13 7.60 3.92
C VAL A 47 -1.01 9.07 4.35
N SER A 48 -1.88 9.95 3.85
CA SER A 48 -1.84 11.38 4.19
C SER A 48 -2.01 11.65 5.68
N SER A 49 -2.71 10.80 6.43
CA SER A 49 -2.80 10.95 7.88
C SER A 49 -1.47 10.71 8.59
N ALA A 50 -0.60 9.88 8.01
CA ALA A 50 0.74 9.59 8.53
C ALA A 50 1.81 10.52 7.97
N GLU A 51 1.66 11.00 6.74
CA GLU A 51 2.63 11.94 6.14
C GLU A 51 2.36 13.39 6.55
N ASN A 52 1.09 13.76 6.77
CA ASN A 52 0.68 15.17 6.88
C ASN A 52 -0.36 15.45 7.97
N SER A 53 -0.63 14.49 8.87
CA SER A 53 -1.67 14.59 9.92
C SER A 53 -3.03 15.10 9.42
N SER A 54 -3.39 14.73 8.18
CA SER A 54 -4.60 15.21 7.51
C SER A 54 -5.21 14.12 6.62
N LEU A 55 -6.53 14.14 6.45
CA LEU A 55 -7.21 13.31 5.45
C LEU A 55 -7.36 14.03 4.10
N ASP A 56 -7.08 15.33 4.03
CA ASP A 56 -7.13 16.09 2.78
C ASP A 56 -5.82 15.90 1.99
N TRP A 57 -5.61 14.70 1.47
CA TRP A 57 -4.40 14.34 0.73
C TRP A 57 -4.20 15.20 -0.53
N LYS A 58 -5.29 15.75 -1.09
CA LYS A 58 -5.21 16.63 -2.27
C LYS A 58 -4.63 17.99 -1.94
N SER A 59 -4.69 18.45 -0.69
CA SER A 59 -4.00 19.67 -0.27
C SER A 59 -2.47 19.55 -0.37
N GLN A 60 -1.94 18.34 -0.52
CA GLN A 60 -0.50 18.06 -0.55
C GLN A 60 0.12 18.15 -1.94
N TYR A 61 -0.66 18.32 -3.02
CA TYR A 61 -0.07 18.56 -4.36
C TYR A 61 0.93 19.72 -4.36
N LYS A 62 0.70 20.74 -3.52
CA LYS A 62 1.55 21.93 -3.39
C LYS A 62 2.66 21.79 -2.34
N TYR A 63 2.65 20.73 -1.52
CA TYR A 63 3.64 20.54 -0.48
C TYR A 63 5.03 20.49 -1.11
N ILE A 64 5.99 21.19 -0.52
CA ILE A 64 7.41 21.16 -0.86
C ILE A 64 8.20 21.72 0.33
N GLU A 65 9.14 20.96 0.84
CA GLU A 65 9.97 21.32 1.98
C GLU A 65 11.23 20.43 1.97
N ASP A 66 12.36 20.96 2.41
CA ASP A 66 13.48 20.11 2.83
C ASP A 66 13.36 19.88 4.33
N ILE A 67 13.10 18.64 4.71
CA ILE A 67 12.86 18.24 6.10
C ILE A 67 14.13 17.84 6.84
N GLY A 68 15.31 17.98 6.20
CA GLY A 68 16.61 17.71 6.82
C GLY A 68 16.92 16.21 6.99
N ASP A 69 16.32 15.35 6.17
CA ASP A 69 16.51 13.89 6.19
C ASP A 69 17.56 13.40 5.17
N GLY A 70 18.25 14.33 4.50
CA GLY A 70 19.28 14.04 3.50
C GLY A 70 18.76 13.73 2.10
N ARG A 71 17.45 13.90 1.85
CA ARG A 71 16.83 13.68 0.51
C ARG A 71 16.65 14.96 -0.31
N GLY A 72 17.04 16.11 0.24
CA GLY A 72 16.79 17.45 -0.32
C GLY A 72 15.32 17.83 -0.21
N TYR A 73 14.78 18.51 -1.22
CA TYR A 73 13.35 18.81 -1.26
C TYR A 73 12.51 17.54 -1.30
N THR A 74 11.55 17.41 -0.41
CA THR A 74 10.44 16.45 -0.38
C THR A 74 9.15 17.17 -0.76
N ALA A 75 8.40 16.66 -1.74
CA ALA A 75 7.26 17.40 -2.29
C ALA A 75 6.09 16.53 -2.79
N GLY A 76 4.90 17.13 -2.88
CA GLY A 76 3.73 16.50 -3.49
C GLY A 76 3.05 15.44 -2.62
N ILE A 77 2.11 14.71 -3.23
CA ILE A 77 1.15 13.82 -2.55
C ILE A 77 1.74 12.57 -1.89
N ILE A 78 3.00 12.25 -2.15
CA ILE A 78 3.72 11.11 -1.57
C ILE A 78 5.17 11.40 -1.19
N GLY A 79 5.58 12.68 -1.21
CA GLY A 79 6.95 13.06 -0.87
C GLY A 79 7.99 12.67 -1.94
N PHE A 80 7.77 13.07 -3.19
CA PHE A 80 8.79 12.97 -4.24
C PHE A 80 10.03 13.76 -3.83
N CYS A 81 11.23 13.19 -3.91
CA CYS A 81 12.44 13.87 -3.44
C CYS A 81 13.40 14.26 -4.58
N SER A 82 14.05 15.41 -4.44
CA SER A 82 15.04 15.88 -5.43
C SER A 82 16.30 15.01 -5.45
N GLY A 83 16.63 14.36 -4.32
CA GLY A 83 17.81 13.52 -4.18
C GLY A 83 17.61 12.03 -4.50
N THR A 84 16.40 11.59 -4.85
CA THR A 84 16.06 10.16 -5.05
C THR A 84 15.56 9.84 -6.46
N GLY A 85 15.71 10.76 -7.40
CA GLY A 85 15.33 10.61 -8.81
C GLY A 85 13.84 10.76 -9.12
N ASP A 86 12.94 10.45 -8.19
CA ASP A 86 11.50 10.42 -8.46
C ASP A 86 10.86 11.82 -8.64
N MET A 87 11.40 12.88 -8.00
CA MET A 87 11.01 14.25 -8.34
C MET A 87 11.45 14.65 -9.75
N LEU A 88 12.63 14.20 -10.18
CA LEU A 88 13.12 14.44 -11.53
C LEU A 88 12.22 13.72 -12.55
N ASP A 89 11.94 12.43 -12.35
CA ASP A 89 11.02 11.64 -13.18
C ASP A 89 9.66 12.33 -13.31
N LEU A 90 9.11 12.84 -12.20
CA LEU A 90 7.84 13.58 -12.19
C LEU A 90 7.88 14.84 -13.04
N VAL A 91 8.92 15.67 -12.91
CA VAL A 91 9.01 16.92 -13.67
C VAL A 91 9.32 16.62 -15.15
N GLU A 92 10.04 15.55 -15.47
CA GLU A 92 10.23 15.07 -16.83
C GLU A 92 8.91 14.62 -17.45
N TYR A 93 8.14 13.78 -16.76
CA TYR A 93 6.83 13.34 -17.22
C TYR A 93 5.86 14.52 -17.37
N TYR A 94 5.82 15.44 -16.40
CA TYR A 94 5.00 16.65 -16.51
C TYR A 94 5.39 17.49 -17.74
N THR A 95 6.68 17.57 -18.04
CA THR A 95 7.20 18.28 -19.24
C THR A 95 6.89 17.55 -20.53
N GLN A 96 6.86 16.22 -20.52
CA GLN A 96 6.44 15.42 -21.66
C GLN A 96 4.95 15.64 -21.98
N VAL A 97 4.07 15.60 -20.98
CA VAL A 97 2.62 15.77 -21.19
C VAL A 97 2.21 17.23 -21.36
N LYS A 98 3.01 18.17 -20.86
CA LYS A 98 2.83 19.62 -21.01
C LYS A 98 4.15 20.33 -21.27
N PRO A 99 4.61 20.37 -22.53
CA PRO A 99 5.83 21.09 -22.91
C PRO A 99 5.76 22.57 -22.52
N GLY A 100 6.86 23.13 -22.03
CA GLY A 100 6.94 24.54 -21.65
C GLY A 100 6.19 24.90 -20.35
N ASN A 101 5.82 23.91 -19.53
CA ASN A 101 5.29 24.19 -18.19
C ASN A 101 6.32 24.92 -17.31
N ILE A 102 5.82 25.53 -16.22
CA ILE A 102 6.62 26.40 -15.35
C ILE A 102 7.81 25.69 -14.67
N LEU A 103 7.75 24.36 -14.50
CA LEU A 103 8.80 23.57 -13.86
C LEU A 103 9.88 23.08 -14.83
N ALA A 104 9.61 23.07 -16.14
CA ALA A 104 10.54 22.54 -17.15
C ALA A 104 11.93 23.19 -17.11
N LYS A 105 12.01 24.48 -16.74
CA LYS A 105 13.27 25.23 -16.61
C LYS A 105 14.19 24.69 -15.50
N TYR A 106 13.66 23.94 -14.54
CA TYR A 106 14.45 23.37 -13.43
C TYR A 106 15.03 21.98 -13.74
N LEU A 107 14.65 21.34 -14.85
CA LEU A 107 15.15 20.00 -15.23
C LEU A 107 16.70 19.91 -15.24
N PRO A 108 17.47 20.90 -15.77
CA PRO A 108 18.92 20.84 -15.69
C PRO A 108 19.48 20.90 -14.26
N ALA A 109 18.79 21.58 -13.33
CA ALA A 109 19.18 21.63 -11.93
C ALA A 109 18.82 20.32 -11.21
N LEU A 110 17.59 19.82 -11.40
CA LEU A 110 17.13 18.54 -10.86
C LEU A 110 18.08 17.39 -11.24
N ARG A 111 18.49 17.29 -12.51
CA ARG A 111 19.48 16.28 -12.96
C ARG A 111 20.86 16.39 -12.31
N LYS A 112 21.25 17.59 -11.87
CA LYS A 112 22.55 17.81 -11.24
C LYS A 112 22.53 17.50 -9.75
N VAL A 113 21.40 17.73 -9.09
CA VAL A 113 21.26 17.52 -7.64
C VAL A 113 20.77 16.13 -7.29
N ASP A 114 20.24 15.38 -8.26
CA ASP A 114 19.84 13.98 -8.07
C ASP A 114 20.96 13.14 -7.45
N GLY A 115 20.61 12.31 -6.47
CA GLY A 115 21.54 11.58 -5.60
C GLY A 115 22.17 12.39 -4.46
N THR A 116 21.77 13.66 -4.26
CA THR A 116 22.28 14.54 -3.18
C THR A 116 21.16 15.34 -2.51
N GLU A 117 21.44 15.94 -1.35
CA GLU A 117 20.56 16.90 -0.66
C GLU A 117 20.68 18.35 -1.20
N SER A 118 21.36 18.58 -2.32
CA SER A 118 21.68 19.94 -2.79
C SER A 118 20.47 20.70 -3.33
N HIS A 119 20.38 21.99 -3.02
CA HIS A 119 19.37 22.92 -3.60
C HIS A 119 19.93 23.77 -4.75
N ALA A 120 21.12 23.47 -5.27
CA ALA A 120 21.79 24.27 -6.27
C ALA A 120 20.96 24.42 -7.57
N GLY A 121 20.54 25.65 -7.88
CA GLY A 121 19.74 25.95 -9.07
C GLY A 121 18.23 25.77 -8.91
N LEU A 122 17.74 25.45 -7.70
CA LEU A 122 16.32 25.34 -7.35
C LEU A 122 15.88 26.53 -6.47
N GLY A 123 16.08 26.41 -5.16
CA GLY A 123 15.81 27.44 -4.15
C GLY A 123 14.34 27.91 -4.09
N SER A 124 14.13 29.08 -3.49
CA SER A 124 12.79 29.65 -3.28
C SER A 124 11.98 29.89 -4.56
N ALA A 125 12.65 30.06 -5.70
CA ALA A 125 11.99 30.15 -7.00
C ALA A 125 11.32 28.82 -7.39
N PHE A 126 12.01 27.70 -7.14
CA PHE A 126 11.47 26.37 -7.37
C PHE A 126 10.27 26.07 -6.48
N GLU A 127 10.36 26.38 -5.18
CA GLU A 127 9.25 26.21 -4.23
C GLU A 127 7.99 26.99 -4.66
N LYS A 128 8.16 28.27 -5.05
CA LYS A 128 7.07 29.11 -5.53
C LYS A 128 6.44 28.57 -6.82
N ASP A 129 7.28 28.13 -7.75
CA ASP A 129 6.81 27.60 -9.03
C ASP A 129 6.16 26.23 -8.86
N TRP A 130 6.61 25.40 -7.90
CA TRP A 130 5.97 24.15 -7.50
C TRP A 130 4.56 24.40 -6.98
N ALA A 131 4.41 25.32 -6.02
CA ALA A 131 3.11 25.72 -5.50
C ALA A 131 2.18 26.31 -6.57
N THR A 132 2.75 26.96 -7.59
CA THR A 132 2.00 27.46 -8.74
C THR A 132 1.57 26.33 -9.67
N ALA A 133 2.48 25.41 -10.00
CA ALA A 133 2.21 24.23 -10.80
C ALA A 133 1.17 23.33 -10.16
N ALA A 134 1.13 23.23 -8.83
CA ALA A 134 0.14 22.44 -8.09
C ALA A 134 -1.32 22.87 -8.31
N LYS A 135 -1.56 24.07 -8.85
CA LYS A 135 -2.89 24.54 -9.27
C LYS A 135 -3.30 24.02 -10.65
N ASP A 136 -2.35 23.53 -11.43
CA ASP A 136 -2.56 22.95 -12.75
C ASP A 136 -3.03 21.50 -12.62
N SER A 137 -4.21 21.19 -13.17
CA SER A 137 -4.74 19.83 -13.19
C SER A 137 -3.82 18.84 -13.90
N THR A 138 -2.99 19.30 -14.84
CA THR A 138 -2.02 18.46 -15.53
C THR A 138 -0.87 18.05 -14.62
N PHE A 139 -0.39 18.95 -13.75
CA PHE A 139 0.64 18.60 -12.78
C PHE A 139 0.08 17.69 -11.67
N GLN A 140 -1.17 17.92 -11.25
CA GLN A 140 -1.86 17.00 -10.33
C GLN A 140 -2.00 15.59 -10.93
N GLN A 141 -2.32 15.49 -12.22
CA GLN A 141 -2.36 14.22 -12.94
C GLN A 141 -0.97 13.59 -13.10
N ALA A 142 0.07 14.38 -13.30
CA ALA A 142 1.45 13.90 -13.33
C ALA A 142 1.87 13.30 -11.98
N GLN A 143 1.56 13.96 -10.86
CA GLN A 143 1.80 13.40 -9.52
C GLN A 143 1.02 12.09 -9.29
N ASN A 144 -0.25 12.04 -9.70
CA ASN A 144 -1.03 10.80 -9.62
C ASN A 144 -0.44 9.67 -10.47
N HIS A 145 0.04 9.99 -11.67
CA HIS A 145 0.68 9.04 -12.57
C HIS A 145 1.94 8.44 -11.95
N GLU A 146 2.83 9.28 -11.43
CA GLU A 146 4.08 8.80 -10.83
C GLU A 146 3.86 8.01 -9.54
N ARG A 147 2.96 8.47 -8.68
CA ARG A 147 2.49 7.66 -7.52
C ARG A 147 2.05 6.29 -7.98
N ASP A 148 1.24 6.24 -9.02
CA ASP A 148 0.67 4.98 -9.50
C ASP A 148 1.72 4.07 -10.12
N ARG A 149 2.59 4.61 -10.97
CA ARG A 149 3.64 3.89 -11.68
C ARG A 149 4.68 3.29 -10.73
N VAL A 150 5.16 4.07 -9.77
CA VAL A 150 6.32 3.70 -8.94
C VAL A 150 5.92 3.01 -7.64
N TYR A 151 4.79 3.38 -7.05
CA TYR A 151 4.42 2.96 -5.69
C TYR A 151 3.15 2.11 -5.67
N PHE A 152 2.02 2.67 -6.10
CA PHE A 152 0.72 2.04 -5.91
C PHE A 152 0.55 0.77 -6.76
N ASN A 153 0.77 0.83 -8.07
CA ASN A 153 0.55 -0.32 -8.94
C ASN A 153 1.52 -1.47 -8.61
N PRO A 154 2.82 -1.24 -8.37
CA PRO A 154 3.73 -2.31 -7.94
C PRO A 154 3.30 -2.96 -6.62
N ALA A 155 2.96 -2.17 -5.60
CA ALA A 155 2.52 -2.71 -4.31
C ALA A 155 1.21 -3.51 -4.40
N VAL A 156 0.21 -2.99 -5.11
CA VAL A 156 -1.08 -3.67 -5.29
C VAL A 156 -0.91 -4.94 -6.12
N SER A 157 -0.12 -4.89 -7.18
CA SER A 157 0.15 -6.07 -8.02
C SER A 157 0.88 -7.16 -7.23
N GLN A 158 1.89 -6.77 -6.44
CA GLN A 158 2.62 -7.71 -5.58
C GLN A 158 1.71 -8.29 -4.47
N GLY A 159 0.87 -7.45 -3.85
CA GLY A 159 -0.10 -7.91 -2.86
C GLY A 159 -1.10 -8.91 -3.43
N LYS A 160 -1.60 -8.67 -4.65
CA LYS A 160 -2.44 -9.62 -5.38
C LYS A 160 -1.71 -10.93 -5.69
N ALA A 161 -0.46 -10.86 -6.13
CA ALA A 161 0.37 -12.05 -6.39
C ALA A 161 0.60 -12.89 -5.12
N ASP A 162 0.65 -12.25 -3.95
CA ASP A 162 0.75 -12.92 -2.65
C ASP A 162 -0.61 -13.37 -2.09
N GLY A 163 -1.72 -13.09 -2.79
CA GLY A 163 -3.07 -13.47 -2.39
C GLY A 163 -3.62 -12.60 -1.24
N LEU A 164 -3.12 -11.39 -1.07
CA LEU A 164 -3.54 -10.46 -0.03
C LEU A 164 -4.80 -9.70 -0.44
N ARG A 165 -5.69 -9.48 0.53
CA ARG A 165 -6.87 -8.61 0.41
C ARG A 165 -6.47 -7.14 0.57
N ALA A 166 -7.44 -6.23 0.49
CA ALA A 166 -7.20 -4.79 0.45
C ALA A 166 -6.32 -4.26 1.62
N LEU A 167 -6.47 -4.78 2.84
CA LEU A 167 -5.61 -4.40 3.98
C LEU A 167 -4.15 -4.79 3.74
N GLY A 168 -3.87 -5.98 3.22
CA GLY A 168 -2.51 -6.41 2.93
C GLY A 168 -1.91 -5.65 1.75
N GLN A 169 -2.70 -5.36 0.72
CA GLN A 169 -2.30 -4.48 -0.38
C GLN A 169 -2.00 -3.06 0.14
N PHE A 170 -2.80 -2.53 1.07
CA PHE A 170 -2.53 -1.25 1.71
C PHE A 170 -1.24 -1.28 2.54
N ALA A 171 -1.00 -2.35 3.31
CA ALA A 171 0.23 -2.50 4.07
C ALA A 171 1.49 -2.49 3.17
N TYR A 172 1.40 -3.10 1.98
CA TYR A 172 2.47 -3.02 0.98
C TYR A 172 2.62 -1.61 0.40
N TYR A 173 1.50 -0.96 0.07
CA TYR A 173 1.52 0.40 -0.48
C TYR A 173 2.13 1.41 0.52
N ASP A 174 1.72 1.35 1.78
CA ASP A 174 2.25 2.22 2.83
C ASP A 174 3.74 1.94 3.11
N ALA A 175 4.19 0.70 2.96
CA ALA A 175 5.60 0.34 3.09
C ALA A 175 6.46 0.85 1.93
N ILE A 176 6.02 0.69 0.68
CA ILE A 176 6.78 1.16 -0.49
C ILE A 176 6.82 2.69 -0.56
N VAL A 177 5.80 3.40 -0.06
CA VAL A 177 5.83 4.88 0.05
C VAL A 177 6.94 5.32 0.99
N MET A 178 7.04 4.71 2.18
CA MET A 178 8.02 5.10 3.20
C MET A 178 9.44 4.61 2.91
N HIS A 179 9.58 3.39 2.39
CA HIS A 179 10.88 2.72 2.26
C HIS A 179 11.37 2.61 0.81
N GLY A 180 10.58 3.08 -0.16
CA GLY A 180 10.87 2.92 -1.59
C GLY A 180 10.96 1.45 -2.04
N ASN A 181 11.31 1.27 -3.31
CA ASN A 181 11.52 -0.03 -3.94
C ASN A 181 12.99 -0.29 -4.29
N GLY A 182 13.91 0.31 -3.52
CA GLY A 182 15.35 0.19 -3.69
C GLY A 182 15.90 -1.19 -3.34
N GLY A 183 17.23 -1.28 -3.30
CA GLY A 183 17.96 -2.50 -2.95
C GLY A 183 18.50 -2.55 -1.52
N ASP A 184 18.34 -1.47 -0.74
CA ASP A 184 18.82 -1.35 0.64
C ASP A 184 18.08 -2.31 1.59
N SER A 185 18.63 -2.52 2.79
CA SER A 185 18.12 -3.50 3.74
C SER A 185 16.72 -3.18 4.29
N THR A 186 16.27 -1.94 4.20
CA THR A 186 14.96 -1.47 4.72
C THR A 186 13.93 -1.24 3.62
N SER A 187 14.30 -1.35 2.34
CA SER A 187 13.41 -1.27 1.19
C SER A 187 12.23 -2.25 1.24
N PHE A 188 11.14 -1.91 0.56
CA PHE A 188 9.93 -2.73 0.48
C PHE A 188 10.21 -4.20 0.12
N GLY A 189 11.05 -4.44 -0.89
CA GLY A 189 11.41 -5.80 -1.32
C GLY A 189 12.07 -6.63 -0.22
N ASN A 190 12.98 -6.01 0.54
CA ASN A 190 13.67 -6.67 1.65
C ASN A 190 12.80 -6.83 2.90
N ILE A 191 11.90 -5.88 3.19
CA ILE A 191 10.85 -6.06 4.23
C ILE A 191 9.98 -7.28 3.90
N ARG A 192 9.49 -7.37 2.65
CA ARG A 192 8.70 -8.51 2.18
C ARG A 192 9.47 -9.82 2.31
N LYS A 193 10.75 -9.85 1.91
CA LYS A 193 11.62 -11.03 2.05
C LYS A 193 11.77 -11.46 3.51
N ARG A 194 11.93 -10.50 4.43
CA ARG A 194 12.01 -10.76 5.88
C ARG A 194 10.71 -11.37 6.41
N ALA A 195 9.55 -10.91 5.94
CA ALA A 195 8.25 -11.48 6.29
C ALA A 195 8.08 -12.92 5.78
N LEU A 196 8.48 -13.18 4.52
CA LEU A 196 8.43 -14.51 3.89
C LEU A 196 9.30 -15.56 4.60
N ALA A 197 10.39 -15.14 5.25
CA ALA A 197 11.21 -16.02 6.08
C ALA A 197 10.50 -16.48 7.38
N LYS A 198 9.37 -15.86 7.74
CA LYS A 198 8.63 -16.12 8.98
C LYS A 198 7.24 -16.71 8.74
N ALA A 199 6.59 -16.36 7.64
CA ALA A 199 5.24 -16.83 7.32
C ALA A 199 5.04 -16.98 5.80
N LYS A 200 4.32 -18.03 5.41
CA LYS A 200 3.87 -18.21 4.02
C LYS A 200 2.77 -17.20 3.69
N THR A 201 2.74 -16.72 2.46
CA THR A 201 1.64 -15.88 1.96
C THR A 201 0.37 -16.72 1.73
N PRO A 202 -0.81 -16.09 1.63
CA PRO A 202 -2.03 -16.79 1.21
C PRO A 202 -1.90 -17.54 -0.12
N ALA A 203 -1.20 -16.97 -1.11
CA ALA A 203 -0.93 -17.65 -2.38
C ALA A 203 -0.07 -18.93 -2.22
N GLN A 204 0.68 -19.05 -1.13
CA GLN A 204 1.45 -20.24 -0.76
C GLN A 204 0.72 -21.16 0.24
N GLY A 205 -0.58 -20.92 0.48
CA GLY A 205 -1.41 -21.67 1.43
C GLY A 205 -1.23 -21.25 2.89
N GLY A 206 -0.64 -20.08 3.17
CA GLY A 206 -0.53 -19.52 4.51
C GLY A 206 -1.80 -18.78 4.96
N ASP A 207 -1.95 -18.59 6.27
CA ASP A 207 -3.00 -17.73 6.83
C ASP A 207 -2.64 -16.24 6.67
N GLU A 208 -3.56 -15.44 6.15
CA GLU A 208 -3.34 -14.02 5.88
C GLU A 208 -3.03 -13.23 7.17
N THR A 209 -3.68 -13.56 8.30
CA THR A 209 -3.41 -12.90 9.59
C THR A 209 -1.97 -13.12 10.03
N THR A 210 -1.49 -14.36 9.91
CA THR A 210 -0.15 -14.78 10.27
C THR A 210 0.88 -14.08 9.38
N TYR A 211 0.64 -14.05 8.07
CA TYR A 211 1.50 -13.35 7.12
C TYR A 211 1.57 -11.84 7.39
N LEU A 212 0.42 -11.19 7.58
CA LEU A 212 0.38 -9.75 7.82
C LEU A 212 1.01 -9.35 9.16
N ASN A 213 0.89 -10.17 10.21
CA ASN A 213 1.65 -9.90 11.45
C ASN A 213 3.16 -9.97 11.19
N ALA A 214 3.64 -11.00 10.49
CA ALA A 214 5.06 -11.12 10.15
C ALA A 214 5.55 -9.95 9.28
N PHE A 215 4.73 -9.47 8.34
CA PHE A 215 5.04 -8.31 7.52
C PHE A 215 5.09 -7.01 8.34
N LEU A 216 4.10 -6.77 9.19
CA LEU A 216 4.06 -5.57 10.04
C LEU A 216 5.17 -5.59 11.11
N ASP A 217 5.60 -6.77 11.58
CA ASP A 217 6.79 -6.92 12.43
C ASP A 217 8.08 -6.57 11.67
N ALA A 218 8.23 -7.10 10.46
CA ALA A 218 9.38 -6.81 9.60
C ALA A 218 9.48 -5.32 9.24
N ARG A 219 8.33 -4.70 8.94
CA ARG A 219 8.26 -3.27 8.65
C ARG A 219 8.57 -2.42 9.86
N LYS A 220 8.00 -2.74 11.02
CA LYS A 220 8.32 -2.04 12.27
C LYS A 220 9.82 -2.07 12.57
N TRP A 221 10.46 -3.23 12.37
CA TRP A 221 11.91 -3.34 12.49
C TRP A 221 12.67 -2.41 11.53
N ALA A 222 12.22 -2.30 10.27
CA ALA A 222 12.85 -1.44 9.27
C ALA A 222 12.72 0.04 9.63
N MET A 223 11.52 0.48 10.04
CA MET A 223 11.28 1.84 10.54
C MET A 223 12.22 2.21 11.69
N GLN A 224 12.47 1.27 12.62
CA GLN A 224 13.35 1.48 13.77
C GLN A 224 14.85 1.53 13.43
N GLN A 225 15.26 1.23 12.18
CA GLN A 225 16.65 1.41 11.76
C GLN A 225 16.95 2.86 11.32
N GLU A 226 15.91 3.67 11.09
CA GLU A 226 16.01 5.05 10.60
C GLU A 226 15.48 5.98 11.69
N GLU A 227 16.34 6.84 12.27
CA GLU A 227 15.96 7.69 13.42
C GLU A 227 14.74 8.56 13.13
N ALA A 228 14.67 9.12 11.91
CA ALA A 228 13.56 9.91 11.39
C ALA A 228 12.21 9.15 11.36
N HIS A 229 12.24 7.81 11.40
CA HIS A 229 11.06 6.95 11.27
C HIS A 229 10.79 6.10 12.54
N SER A 230 11.35 6.50 13.68
CA SER A 230 11.24 5.72 14.93
C SER A 230 9.82 5.62 15.51
N ASP A 231 8.91 6.56 15.19
CA ASP A 231 7.48 6.44 15.54
C ASP A 231 6.78 5.44 14.62
N THR A 232 6.30 4.34 15.20
CA THR A 232 5.66 3.24 14.48
C THR A 232 4.14 3.24 14.57
N SER A 233 3.52 4.36 14.94
CA SER A 233 2.06 4.48 15.15
C SER A 233 1.24 4.18 13.88
N ARG A 234 1.75 4.52 12.68
CA ARG A 234 1.13 4.14 11.39
C ARG A 234 0.97 2.62 11.22
N VAL A 235 1.81 1.84 11.91
CA VAL A 235 1.69 0.38 12.01
C VAL A 235 0.85 0.01 13.24
N ASP A 236 1.25 0.47 14.43
CA ASP A 236 0.76 -0.05 15.71
C ASP A 236 -0.68 0.37 16.05
N THR A 237 -1.04 1.63 15.77
CA THR A 237 -2.33 2.22 16.10
C THR A 237 -3.22 2.46 14.87
N ALA A 238 -2.80 1.95 13.70
CA ALA A 238 -3.61 1.93 12.49
C ALA A 238 -3.65 0.53 11.85
N GLN A 239 -2.63 0.11 11.10
CA GLN A 239 -2.66 -1.17 10.35
C GLN A 239 -2.92 -2.39 11.23
N ARG A 240 -2.26 -2.47 12.39
CA ARG A 240 -2.51 -3.54 13.37
C ARG A 240 -3.89 -3.47 13.99
N VAL A 241 -4.49 -2.29 14.12
CA VAL A 241 -5.86 -2.13 14.60
C VAL A 241 -6.84 -2.74 13.59
N PHE A 242 -6.67 -2.45 12.30
CA PHE A 242 -7.50 -3.03 11.23
C PHE A 242 -7.32 -4.55 11.15
N LEU A 243 -6.08 -5.04 11.29
CA LEU A 243 -5.78 -6.46 11.29
C LEU A 243 -6.41 -7.19 12.48
N LYS A 244 -6.28 -6.65 13.70
CA LYS A 244 -6.91 -7.21 14.92
C LYS A 244 -8.44 -7.25 14.80
N ALA A 245 -9.03 -6.25 14.14
CA ALA A 245 -10.46 -6.21 13.84
C ALA A 245 -10.88 -7.16 12.69
N LYS A 246 -9.94 -7.89 12.07
CA LYS A 246 -10.15 -8.75 10.89
C LYS A 246 -10.78 -8.01 9.70
N ASN A 247 -10.50 -6.71 9.58
CA ASN A 247 -11.00 -5.88 8.48
C ASN A 247 -10.09 -5.99 7.25
N PHE A 248 -9.97 -7.20 6.70
CA PHE A 248 -9.07 -7.50 5.57
C PHE A 248 -9.44 -6.78 4.27
N ASP A 249 -10.71 -6.39 4.11
CA ASP A 249 -11.18 -5.62 2.94
C ASP A 249 -11.07 -4.11 3.16
N LEU A 250 -10.55 -3.64 4.30
CA LEU A 250 -10.41 -2.22 4.60
C LEU A 250 -11.73 -1.46 4.44
N ASN A 251 -12.83 -2.03 4.94
CA ASN A 251 -14.17 -1.45 4.86
C ASN A 251 -14.38 -0.38 5.94
N PRO A 252 -14.95 0.79 5.60
CA PRO A 252 -15.48 1.71 6.58
C PRO A 252 -16.57 1.07 7.47
N PRO A 253 -16.75 1.54 8.72
CA PRO A 253 -16.00 2.63 9.34
C PRO A 253 -14.58 2.23 9.74
N LEU A 254 -13.61 3.08 9.39
CA LEU A 254 -12.21 2.97 9.83
C LEU A 254 -11.96 4.01 10.93
N LYS A 255 -11.30 3.59 12.01
CA LYS A 255 -10.86 4.44 13.12
C LYS A 255 -9.44 4.06 13.50
N TRP A 256 -8.56 5.03 13.57
CA TRP A 256 -7.15 4.80 13.88
C TRP A 256 -6.52 6.02 14.53
N LYS A 257 -5.26 5.85 14.97
CA LYS A 257 -4.42 6.97 15.41
C LYS A 257 -3.05 6.92 14.74
N VAL A 258 -2.49 8.09 14.48
CA VAL A 258 -1.09 8.28 14.08
C VAL A 258 -0.57 9.50 14.84
N TYR A 259 0.63 9.41 15.43
CA TYR A 259 1.24 10.46 16.28
C TYR A 259 0.37 10.94 17.45
N GLY A 260 -0.59 10.11 17.88
CA GLY A 260 -1.57 10.44 18.93
C GLY A 260 -2.88 11.03 18.43
N ASP A 261 -2.92 11.58 17.21
CA ASP A 261 -4.10 12.17 16.60
C ASP A 261 -5.10 11.09 16.15
N SER A 262 -6.39 11.36 16.31
CA SER A 262 -7.46 10.41 15.98
C SER A 262 -8.10 10.73 14.65
N PHE A 263 -8.22 9.73 13.78
CA PHE A 263 -8.82 9.86 12.46
C PHE A 263 -9.97 8.88 12.28
N SER A 264 -10.92 9.23 11.40
CA SER A 264 -11.97 8.31 10.99
C SER A 264 -12.43 8.51 9.55
N ILE A 265 -12.83 7.41 8.91
CA ILE A 265 -13.54 7.39 7.62
C ILE A 265 -14.80 6.56 7.85
N ASN A 266 -15.98 7.15 7.68
CA ASN A 266 -17.25 6.50 8.04
C ASN A 266 -17.93 5.76 6.87
N SER A 267 -17.62 6.14 5.63
CA SER A 267 -18.20 5.62 4.39
C SER A 267 -17.23 5.77 3.23
#